data_AF-A0A1C7MNI2-F1
#
_entry.id   AF-A0A1C7MNI2-F1
#
_cell.length_a   1.000
_cell.length_b   1.000
_cell.length_c   1.000
_cell.angle_alpha   90.00
_cell.angle_beta   90.00
_cell.angle_gamma   90.00
#
_symmetry.space_group_name_H-M   'P 1'
#
loop_
_entity.id
_entity.type
_entity.pdbx_description
1 polymer ?
#
loop_
_entity_poly.entity_id
_entity_poly.type
_entity_poly.pdbx_seq_one_letter_code
_entity_poly.pdbx_strand_id
1 'polypeptide(L)'
;MLNKLINGRVGFAWGVRAAAFLTLGLLIIANFSCRRVRHISRARRLLEAPGRVSSKFSTTGTYWIATVGGFLAVLGLYIPYFYIQLFVSTHDLSPNLAFYSLAIMNASSFFGRIRTWPLGGIDASLFPAALASLSNDLSDVGIRIGVGFFITSFGLLIGNPIAGALLNPGFRWSHLIIFCGVEMLGAAAVSVVIRQMVVRQKGRQIV
;
A
#
# COMPACT_ATOMS: atom_id res chain seq x y z
N MET A 1 17.81 2.69 15.81
CA MET A 1 18.59 1.45 16.07
C MET A 1 19.72 1.28 15.05
N LEU A 2 19.45 1.21 13.74
CA LEU A 2 20.49 1.02 12.71
C LEU A 2 21.55 2.14 12.68
N ASN A 3 21.15 3.41 12.80
CA ASN A 3 22.08 4.55 12.81
C ASN A 3 23.06 4.53 13.99
N LYS A 4 22.61 4.08 15.18
CA LYS A 4 23.48 3.89 16.35
C LYS A 4 24.40 2.68 16.23
N LEU A 5 24.02 1.69 15.43
CA LEU A 5 24.83 0.50 15.15
C LEU A 5 25.92 0.80 14.12
N ILE A 6 25.56 1.57 13.09
CA ILE A 6 26.44 2.02 11.99
C ILE A 6 27.50 3.02 12.48
N ASN A 7 27.09 4.02 13.26
CA ASN A 7 27.99 5.05 13.81
C ASN A 7 28.55 4.67 15.20
N GLY A 8 28.23 3.47 15.68
CA GLY A 8 28.75 2.92 16.93
C GLY A 8 29.96 2.01 16.70
N ARG A 9 30.41 1.33 17.77
CA ARG A 9 31.60 0.45 17.78
C ARG A 9 31.58 -0.70 16.76
N VAL A 10 30.42 -1.03 16.22
CA VAL A 10 30.23 -2.18 15.30
C VAL A 10 30.55 -1.80 13.84
N GLY A 11 30.45 -0.51 13.48
CA GLY A 11 30.73 -0.01 12.14
C GLY A 11 29.65 -0.30 11.10
N PHE A 12 29.72 0.41 9.97
CA PHE A 12 28.72 0.34 8.88
C PHE A 12 28.51 -1.08 8.35
N ALA A 13 29.60 -1.81 8.06
CA ALA A 13 29.54 -3.14 7.45
C ALA A 13 28.80 -4.18 8.31
N TRP A 14 29.09 -4.24 9.61
CA TRP A 14 28.39 -5.16 10.52
C TRP A 14 26.97 -4.68 10.84
N GLY A 15 26.71 -3.37 10.85
CA GLY A 15 25.36 -2.83 10.96
C GLY A 15 24.44 -3.32 9.85
N VAL A 16 24.91 -3.29 8.60
CA VAL A 16 24.18 -3.80 7.43
C VAL A 16 23.99 -5.32 7.50
N ARG A 17 25.02 -6.08 7.89
CA ARG A 17 24.91 -7.55 8.03
C ARG A 17 23.93 -7.96 9.12
N ALA A 18 23.96 -7.31 10.27
CA ALA A 18 23.02 -7.58 11.36
C ALA A 18 21.57 -7.32 10.93
N ALA A 19 21.32 -6.23 10.19
CA ALA A 19 20.01 -5.96 9.61
C ALA A 19 19.58 -7.07 8.63
N ALA A 20 20.49 -7.52 7.76
CA ALA A 20 20.21 -8.62 6.82
C ALA A 20 19.89 -9.94 7.54
N PHE A 21 20.64 -10.31 8.58
CA PHE A 21 20.36 -11.52 9.37
C PHE A 21 19.02 -11.43 10.11
N LEU A 22 18.67 -10.26 10.65
CA LEU A 22 17.36 -10.04 11.26
C LEU A 22 16.23 -10.23 10.24
N THR A 23 16.35 -9.60 9.06
CA THR A 23 15.38 -9.76 7.98
C THR A 23 15.28 -11.22 7.53
N LEU A 24 16.40 -11.94 7.41
CA LEU A 24 16.42 -13.35 7.04
C LEU A 24 15.71 -14.21 8.08
N GLY A 25 15.99 -14.02 9.37
CA GLY A 25 15.32 -14.74 10.46
C GLY A 25 13.80 -14.53 10.44
N LEU A 26 13.36 -13.28 10.28
CA LEU A 26 11.94 -12.95 10.15
C LEU A 26 11.31 -13.58 8.88
N LEU A 27 12.05 -13.61 7.77
CA LEU A 27 11.59 -14.23 6.52
C LEU A 27 11.45 -15.75 6.66
N ILE A 28 12.36 -16.41 7.38
CA ILE A 28 12.28 -17.84 7.68
C ILE A 28 11.02 -18.13 8.48
N ILE A 29 10.79 -17.38 9.56
CA ILE A 29 9.57 -17.49 10.38
C ILE A 29 8.32 -17.26 9.53
N ALA A 30 8.30 -16.22 8.70
CA ALA A 30 7.18 -15.92 7.81
C ALA A 30 6.89 -17.06 6.83
N ASN A 31 7.93 -17.63 6.20
CA ASN A 31 7.78 -18.77 5.29
C ASN A 31 7.24 -20.02 5.98
N PHE A 32 7.64 -20.28 7.24
CA PHE A 32 7.07 -21.37 8.04
C PHE A 32 5.62 -21.10 8.48
N SER A 33 5.26 -19.86 8.77
CA SER A 33 3.88 -19.48 9.13
C SER A 33 2.92 -19.43 7.94
N CYS A 34 3.40 -19.18 6.72
CA CYS A 34 2.57 -19.20 5.53
C CYS A 34 2.01 -20.61 5.28
N ARG A 35 0.72 -20.81 5.61
CA ARG A 35 -0.01 -22.02 5.19
C ARG A 35 -0.03 -22.08 3.67
N ARG A 36 0.47 -23.19 3.08
CA ARG A 36 0.27 -23.50 1.66
C ARG A 36 -1.23 -23.45 1.35
N VAL A 37 -1.62 -22.58 0.42
CA VAL A 37 -2.93 -22.63 -0.23
C VAL A 37 -3.03 -23.98 -0.94
N ARG A 38 -3.81 -24.92 -0.40
CA ARG A 38 -3.87 -26.32 -0.84
C ARG A 38 -4.60 -26.55 -2.18
N HIS A 39 -5.05 -25.51 -2.90
CA HIS A 39 -5.94 -25.67 -4.06
C HIS A 39 -5.55 -24.85 -5.30
N ILE A 40 -4.28 -24.92 -5.75
CA ILE A 40 -3.79 -24.19 -6.93
C ILE A 40 -3.86 -24.99 -8.25
N SER A 41 -4.16 -26.30 -8.23
CA SER A 41 -4.07 -27.17 -9.42
C SER A 41 -4.96 -26.74 -10.60
N ARG A 42 -6.16 -26.20 -10.33
CA ARG A 42 -7.08 -25.70 -11.36
C ARG A 42 -6.68 -24.31 -11.86
N ALA A 43 -6.22 -23.45 -10.97
CA ALA A 43 -5.69 -22.11 -11.31
C ALA A 43 -4.42 -22.19 -12.15
N ARG A 44 -3.53 -23.14 -11.85
CA ARG A 44 -2.27 -23.36 -12.58
C ARG A 44 -2.51 -23.74 -14.04
N ARG A 45 -3.45 -24.65 -14.32
CA ARG A 45 -3.81 -25.02 -15.71
C ARG A 45 -4.41 -23.84 -16.50
N LEU A 46 -5.12 -22.93 -15.84
CA LEU A 46 -5.71 -21.75 -16.48
C LEU A 46 -4.68 -20.64 -16.73
N LEU A 47 -3.62 -20.57 -15.92
CA LEU A 47 -2.48 -19.67 -16.12
C LEU A 47 -1.48 -20.17 -17.18
N GLU A 48 -1.36 -21.50 -17.32
CA GLU A 48 -0.47 -22.17 -18.29
C GLU A 48 -1.10 -22.29 -19.70
N ALA A 49 -2.42 -22.14 -19.83
CA ALA A 49 -3.05 -22.05 -21.12
C ALA A 49 -2.62 -20.75 -21.83
N PRO A 50 -2.31 -20.75 -23.14
CA PRO A 50 -1.98 -19.54 -23.87
C PRO A 50 -3.17 -18.58 -23.81
N GLY A 51 -3.09 -17.63 -22.88
CA GLY A 51 -4.17 -16.72 -22.54
C GLY A 51 -4.40 -15.75 -23.69
N ARG A 52 -5.48 -15.94 -24.43
CA ARG A 52 -6.07 -14.82 -25.19
C ARG A 52 -6.50 -13.78 -24.16
N VAL A 53 -5.86 -12.62 -24.18
CA VAL A 53 -6.36 -11.44 -23.46
C VAL A 53 -7.81 -11.25 -23.90
N SER A 54 -8.75 -11.45 -22.97
CA SER A 54 -10.16 -11.29 -23.27
C SER A 54 -10.37 -9.83 -23.67
N SER A 55 -11.02 -9.57 -24.81
CA SER A 55 -11.33 -8.20 -25.25
C SER A 55 -12.22 -7.42 -24.27
N LYS A 56 -12.72 -8.09 -23.22
CA LYS A 56 -13.44 -7.50 -22.08
C LYS A 56 -12.52 -6.96 -20.99
N PHE A 57 -11.20 -7.03 -21.16
CA PHE A 57 -10.18 -6.54 -20.22
C PHE A 57 -10.46 -5.10 -19.76
N SER A 58 -10.82 -4.21 -20.69
CA SER A 58 -11.04 -2.77 -20.43
C SER A 58 -12.47 -2.40 -20.00
N THR A 59 -13.44 -3.32 -20.08
CA THR A 59 -14.88 -2.96 -19.99
C THR A 59 -15.47 -3.06 -18.57
N THR A 60 -14.71 -3.52 -17.58
CA THR A 60 -15.20 -3.57 -16.19
C THR A 60 -15.06 -2.19 -15.54
N GLY A 61 -16.12 -1.37 -15.57
CA GLY A 61 -16.12 -0.03 -14.95
C GLY A 61 -15.67 -0.03 -13.48
N THR A 62 -16.01 -1.07 -12.72
CA THR A 62 -15.57 -1.24 -11.32
C THR A 62 -14.04 -1.33 -11.16
N TYR A 63 -13.32 -1.91 -12.13
CA TYR A 63 -11.86 -2.02 -12.10
C TYR A 63 -11.18 -0.66 -12.22
N TRP A 64 -11.64 0.18 -13.16
CA TRP A 64 -11.08 1.52 -13.33
C TRP A 64 -11.38 2.42 -12.14
N ILE A 65 -12.59 2.34 -11.58
CA ILE A 65 -12.94 3.05 -10.35
C ILE A 65 -12.05 2.60 -9.18
N ALA A 66 -11.78 1.29 -9.05
CA ALA A 66 -10.85 0.77 -8.05
C ALA A 66 -9.42 1.26 -8.26
N THR A 67 -8.96 1.34 -9.51
CA THR A 67 -7.63 1.83 -9.85
C THR A 67 -7.48 3.31 -9.51
N VAL A 68 -8.49 4.14 -9.81
CA VAL A 68 -8.52 5.56 -9.43
C VAL A 68 -8.55 5.73 -7.91
N GLY A 69 -9.37 4.96 -7.20
CA GLY A 69 -9.40 4.99 -5.73
C GLY A 69 -8.05 4.61 -5.12
N GLY A 70 -7.39 3.59 -5.67
CA GLY A 70 -6.02 3.22 -5.28
C GLY A 70 -5.00 4.31 -5.57
N PHE A 71 -5.13 5.02 -6.69
CA PHE A 71 -4.26 6.15 -7.04
C PHE A 71 -4.39 7.30 -6.03
N LEU A 72 -5.61 7.73 -5.71
CA LEU A 72 -5.87 8.78 -4.71
C LEU A 72 -5.37 8.35 -3.32
N ALA A 73 -5.55 7.07 -2.98
CA ALA A 73 -5.04 6.52 -1.73
C ALA A 73 -3.50 6.61 -1.66
N VAL A 74 -2.79 6.21 -2.72
CA VAL A 74 -1.32 6.27 -2.73
C VAL A 74 -0.82 7.72 -2.74
N LEU A 75 -1.54 8.62 -3.42
CA LEU A 75 -1.21 10.05 -3.51
C LEU A 75 -1.22 10.73 -2.13
N GLY A 76 -2.23 10.46 -1.29
CA GLY A 76 -2.35 11.08 0.04
C GLY A 76 -1.63 10.31 1.16
N LEU A 77 -1.59 8.98 1.12
CA LEU A 77 -1.16 8.17 2.26
C LEU A 77 0.34 8.26 2.53
N TYR A 78 1.17 8.32 1.49
CA TYR A 78 2.63 8.26 1.65
C TYR A 78 3.27 9.59 2.03
N ILE A 79 2.60 10.72 1.78
CA ILE A 79 3.13 12.05 2.09
C ILE A 79 3.44 12.19 3.61
N PRO A 80 2.53 11.87 4.54
CA PRO A 80 2.86 11.89 5.96
C PRO A 80 4.06 11.02 6.34
N TYR A 81 4.26 9.86 5.68
CA TYR A 81 5.41 8.98 5.96
C TYR A 81 6.75 9.60 5.59
N PHE A 82 6.82 10.34 4.48
CA PHE A 82 8.07 10.99 4.05
C PHE A 82 8.36 12.28 4.84
N TYR A 83 7.31 12.99 5.26
CA TYR A 83 7.45 14.32 5.84
C TYR A 83 7.40 14.36 7.37
N ILE A 84 7.08 13.26 8.07
CA ILE A 84 6.97 13.25 9.53
C ILE A 84 8.28 13.62 10.24
N GLN A 85 9.43 13.17 9.73
CA GLN A 85 10.73 13.52 10.33
C GLN A 85 11.03 15.01 10.15
N LEU A 86 10.67 15.58 8.99
CA LEU A 86 10.81 17.01 8.73
C LEU A 86 9.84 17.84 9.59
N PHE A 87 8.62 17.35 9.78
CA PHE A 87 7.63 17.95 10.67
C PHE A 87 8.16 18.07 12.10
N VAL A 88 8.69 16.98 12.64
CA VAL A 88 9.23 16.95 14.00
C VAL A 88 10.45 17.86 14.15
N SER A 89 11.30 17.91 13.12
CA SER A 89 12.51 18.75 13.13
C SER A 89 12.22 20.25 13.02
N THR A 90 11.10 20.64 12.40
CA THR A 90 10.70 22.05 12.22
C THR A 90 9.87 22.60 13.38
N HIS A 91 9.36 21.74 14.26
CA HIS A 91 8.60 22.12 15.46
C HIS A 91 9.46 22.10 16.72
N ASP A 92 10.78 22.19 16.58
CA ASP A 92 11.76 22.20 17.68
C ASP A 92 11.63 21.03 18.68
N LEU A 93 11.13 19.89 18.19
CA LEU A 93 11.04 18.67 18.99
C LEU A 93 12.39 17.95 19.05
N SER A 94 12.56 17.09 20.05
CA SER A 94 13.85 16.43 20.28
C SER A 94 14.37 15.69 19.02
N PRO A 95 15.67 15.78 18.68
CA PRO A 95 16.24 15.06 17.54
C PRO A 95 16.07 13.54 17.62
N ASN A 96 16.01 12.99 18.84
CA ASN A 96 15.70 11.59 19.08
C ASN A 96 14.29 11.23 18.59
N LEU A 97 13.31 12.11 18.83
CA LEU A 97 11.94 11.90 18.36
C LEU A 97 11.89 11.92 16.82
N ALA A 98 12.53 12.89 16.16
CA ALA A 98 12.57 12.96 14.70
C ALA A 98 13.15 11.68 14.08
N PHE A 99 14.23 11.17 14.67
CA PHE A 99 14.88 9.93 14.23
C PHE A 99 13.98 8.69 14.38
N TYR A 100 13.22 8.59 15.48
CA TYR A 100 12.33 7.45 15.73
C TYR A 100 10.91 7.60 15.18
N SER A 101 10.54 8.77 14.66
CA SER A 101 9.16 9.08 14.25
C SER A 101 8.59 8.10 13.22
N LEU A 102 9.34 7.77 12.18
CA LEU A 102 8.89 6.78 11.18
C LEU A 102 8.78 5.37 11.77
N ALA A 103 9.66 5.01 12.69
CA ALA A 103 9.58 3.71 13.38
C ALA A 103 8.35 3.65 14.29
N ILE A 104 8.07 4.72 15.03
CA ILE A 104 6.88 4.85 15.88
C ILE A 104 5.61 4.81 15.02
N MET A 105 5.59 5.51 13.89
CA MET A 105 4.47 5.51 12.95
C MET A 105 4.22 4.10 12.37
N ASN A 106 5.25 3.41 11.90
CA ASN A 106 5.12 2.02 11.41
C ASN A 106 4.69 1.05 12.53
N ALA A 107 5.20 1.24 13.75
CA ALA A 107 4.76 0.46 14.92
C ALA A 107 3.29 0.74 15.26
N SER A 108 2.81 1.98 15.11
CA SER A 108 1.39 2.30 15.29
C SER A 108 0.49 1.63 14.24
N SER A 109 1.00 1.45 13.01
CA SER A 109 0.30 0.70 11.97
C SER A 109 0.03 -0.76 12.35
N PHE A 110 0.87 -1.37 13.20
CA PHE A 110 0.62 -2.72 13.73
C PHE A 110 -0.76 -2.85 14.40
N PHE A 111 -1.15 -1.88 15.24
CA PHE A 111 -2.45 -1.88 15.90
C PHE A 111 -3.60 -1.64 14.91
N GLY A 112 -3.38 -0.80 13.90
CA GLY A 112 -4.31 -0.62 12.79
C GLY A 112 -4.55 -1.94 12.06
N ARG A 113 -3.47 -2.66 11.73
CA ARG A 113 -3.51 -3.95 11.03
C ARG A 113 -4.21 -5.04 11.82
N ILE A 114 -3.92 -5.15 13.12
CA ILE A 114 -4.60 -6.10 14.02
C ILE A 114 -6.08 -5.77 14.14
N ARG A 115 -6.46 -4.50 14.30
CA ARG A 115 -7.87 -4.11 14.40
C ARG A 115 -8.62 -4.38 13.10
N THR A 116 -7.97 -4.24 11.94
CA THR A 116 -8.60 -4.53 10.64
C THR A 116 -8.70 -6.03 10.33
N TRP A 117 -8.00 -6.90 11.05
CA TRP A 117 -8.01 -8.36 10.82
C TRP A 117 -9.42 -8.98 10.80
N PRO A 118 -10.34 -8.67 11.73
CA PRO A 118 -11.70 -9.20 11.69
C PRO A 118 -12.61 -8.50 10.66
N LEU A 119 -12.25 -7.30 10.20
CA LEU A 119 -13.08 -6.45 9.32
C LEU A 119 -12.67 -6.52 7.83
N GLY A 120 -11.79 -7.45 7.47
CA GLY A 120 -11.38 -7.68 6.07
C GLY A 120 -10.16 -6.89 5.62
N GLY A 121 -9.37 -6.37 6.56
CA GLY A 121 -8.07 -5.71 6.35
C GLY A 121 -8.15 -4.43 5.51
N ILE A 122 -7.33 -3.43 5.81
CA ILE A 122 -6.96 -2.44 4.80
C ILE A 122 -5.45 -2.34 4.91
N ASP A 123 -4.77 -2.92 3.94
CA ASP A 123 -3.33 -2.78 3.72
C ASP A 123 -3.10 -2.79 2.21
N ALA A 124 -1.96 -2.23 1.77
CA ALA A 124 -1.53 -2.26 0.37
C ALA A 124 -1.55 -3.68 -0.25
N SER A 125 -1.51 -4.73 0.56
CA SER A 125 -1.65 -6.14 0.17
C SER A 125 -3.06 -6.53 -0.31
N LEU A 126 -4.09 -5.79 0.09
CA LEU A 126 -5.47 -6.03 -0.33
C LEU A 126 -5.83 -5.32 -1.63
N PHE A 127 -5.06 -4.33 -2.05
CA PHE A 127 -5.25 -3.72 -3.36
C PHE A 127 -5.13 -4.75 -4.50
N PRO A 128 -4.05 -5.55 -4.60
CA PRO A 128 -3.99 -6.62 -5.59
C PRO A 128 -5.04 -7.72 -5.38
N ALA A 129 -5.41 -8.03 -4.13
CA ALA A 129 -6.45 -9.01 -3.85
C ALA A 129 -7.84 -8.52 -4.31
N ALA A 130 -8.14 -7.23 -4.12
CA ALA A 130 -9.35 -6.58 -4.57
C ALA A 130 -9.40 -6.51 -6.09
N LEU A 131 -8.30 -6.10 -6.74
CA LEU A 131 -8.20 -6.12 -8.21
C LEU A 131 -8.32 -7.54 -8.79
N ALA A 132 -7.72 -8.54 -8.13
CA ALA A 132 -7.88 -9.94 -8.49
C ALA A 132 -9.34 -10.39 -8.37
N SER A 133 -10.04 -9.99 -7.29
CA SER A 133 -11.44 -10.35 -7.06
C SER A 133 -12.43 -9.73 -8.05
N LEU A 134 -12.04 -8.64 -8.70
CA LEU A 134 -12.81 -7.99 -9.76
C LEU A 134 -12.60 -8.64 -11.14
N SER A 135 -11.71 -9.64 -11.23
CA SER A 135 -11.39 -10.35 -12.46
C SER A 135 -12.28 -11.57 -12.62
N ASN A 136 -13.00 -11.63 -13.75
CA ASN A 136 -13.86 -12.77 -14.07
C ASN A 136 -13.07 -13.97 -14.59
N ASP A 137 -11.93 -13.72 -15.25
CA ASP A 137 -11.08 -14.74 -15.85
C ASP A 137 -9.71 -14.78 -15.14
N LEU A 138 -9.27 -15.99 -14.76
CA LEU A 138 -7.98 -16.18 -14.07
C LEU A 138 -6.77 -15.80 -14.93
N SER A 139 -6.89 -15.84 -16.26
CA SER A 139 -5.85 -15.43 -17.21
C SER A 139 -5.52 -13.94 -17.13
N ASP A 140 -6.50 -13.11 -16.76
CA ASP A 140 -6.38 -11.65 -16.83
C ASP A 140 -6.00 -11.04 -15.47
N VAL A 141 -6.04 -11.82 -14.38
CA VAL A 141 -5.73 -11.38 -13.01
C VAL A 141 -4.34 -10.74 -12.94
N GLY A 142 -3.33 -11.38 -13.52
CA GLY A 142 -1.95 -10.89 -13.48
C GLY A 142 -1.80 -9.55 -14.20
N ILE A 143 -2.38 -9.42 -15.39
CA ILE A 143 -2.32 -8.18 -16.19
C ILE A 143 -3.08 -7.06 -15.46
N ARG A 144 -4.25 -7.34 -14.86
CA ARG A 144 -5.03 -6.37 -14.09
C ARG A 144 -4.30 -5.88 -12.84
N ILE A 145 -3.67 -6.78 -12.10
CA ILE A 145 -2.82 -6.40 -10.96
C ILE A 145 -1.66 -5.51 -11.45
N GLY A 146 -0.98 -5.91 -12.52
CA GLY A 146 0.15 -5.18 -13.09
C GLY A 146 -0.22 -3.78 -13.56
N VAL A 147 -1.29 -3.64 -14.35
CA VAL A 147 -1.79 -2.34 -14.85
C VAL A 147 -2.28 -1.46 -13.70
N GLY A 148 -3.00 -2.03 -12.73
CA GLY A 148 -3.43 -1.29 -11.54
C GLY A 148 -2.25 -0.71 -10.78
N PHE A 149 -1.24 -1.53 -10.48
CA PHE A 149 -0.02 -1.05 -9.82
C PHE A 149 0.75 -0.01 -10.64
N PHE A 150 0.87 -0.23 -11.95
CA PHE A 150 1.52 0.72 -12.85
C PHE A 150 0.88 2.11 -12.75
N ILE A 151 -0.46 2.20 -12.78
CA ILE A 151 -1.17 3.47 -12.68
C ILE A 151 -1.00 4.08 -11.28
N THR A 152 -1.20 3.30 -10.22
CA THR A 152 -1.05 3.80 -8.84
C THR A 152 0.36 4.29 -8.52
N SER A 153 1.40 3.78 -9.21
CA SER A 153 2.79 4.20 -9.00
C SER A 153 3.03 5.69 -9.29
N PHE A 154 2.28 6.26 -10.26
CA PHE A 154 2.32 7.69 -10.56
C PHE A 154 1.83 8.52 -9.38
N GLY A 155 0.92 8.00 -8.55
CA GLY A 155 0.43 8.70 -7.36
C GLY A 155 1.56 8.97 -6.38
N LEU A 156 2.44 7.98 -6.17
CA LEU A 156 3.61 8.14 -5.31
C LEU A 156 4.64 9.10 -5.93
N LEU A 157 4.84 9.00 -7.25
CA LEU A 157 5.80 9.82 -7.97
C LEU A 157 5.40 11.31 -7.98
N ILE A 158 4.12 11.60 -8.17
CA ILE A 158 3.56 12.96 -8.28
C ILE A 158 3.28 13.56 -6.89
N GLY A 159 2.92 12.74 -5.90
CA GLY A 159 2.57 13.21 -4.56
C GLY A 159 3.73 13.94 -3.85
N ASN A 160 4.96 13.47 -4.01
CA ASN A 160 6.13 14.08 -3.37
C ASN A 160 6.46 15.49 -3.91
N PRO A 161 6.53 15.74 -5.23
CA PRO A 161 6.65 17.09 -5.77
C PRO A 161 5.52 18.03 -5.35
N ILE A 162 4.26 17.56 -5.36
CA ILE A 162 3.11 18.36 -4.93
C ILE A 162 3.25 18.73 -3.45
N ALA A 163 3.59 17.76 -2.60
CA ALA A 163 3.84 17.98 -1.18
C ALA A 163 4.93 19.03 -0.94
N GLY A 164 6.04 18.93 -1.67
CA GLY A 164 7.12 19.90 -1.62
C GLY A 164 6.69 21.31 -2.03
N ALA A 165 5.90 21.44 -3.10
CA ALA A 165 5.35 22.72 -3.54
C ALA A 165 4.36 23.33 -2.52
N LEU A 166 3.52 22.50 -1.89
CA LEU A 166 2.53 22.95 -0.90
C LEU A 166 3.18 23.46 0.39
N LEU A 167 4.28 22.84 0.83
CA LEU A 167 4.98 23.24 2.04
C LEU A 167 5.52 24.67 1.99
N ASN A 168 5.91 25.15 0.80
CA ASN A 168 6.58 26.44 0.57
C ASN A 168 7.86 26.62 1.43
N PRO A 169 8.71 27.63 1.16
CA PRO A 169 9.90 27.87 1.99
C PRO A 169 9.60 28.18 3.47
N GLY A 170 8.37 28.62 3.77
CA GLY A 170 7.91 28.97 5.12
C GLY A 170 7.26 27.84 5.93
N PHE A 171 7.34 26.58 5.48
CA PHE A 171 6.81 25.40 6.18
C PHE A 171 5.32 25.51 6.59
N ARG A 172 4.44 25.85 5.64
CA ARG A 172 2.99 25.95 5.91
C ARG A 172 2.31 24.58 5.89
N TRP A 173 2.47 23.83 6.97
CA TRP A 173 1.97 22.45 7.12
C TRP A 173 0.47 22.26 6.92
N SER A 174 -0.35 23.29 7.17
CA SER A 174 -1.81 23.20 7.03
C SER A 174 -2.25 22.81 5.61
N HIS A 175 -1.62 23.36 4.57
CA HIS A 175 -1.96 23.04 3.17
C HIS A 175 -1.69 21.58 2.85
N LEU A 176 -0.57 21.07 3.36
CA LEU A 176 -0.19 19.68 3.20
C LEU A 176 -1.16 18.73 3.91
N ILE A 177 -1.52 19.04 5.15
CA ILE A 177 -2.43 18.23 5.95
C ILE A 177 -3.82 18.20 5.31
N ILE A 178 -4.33 19.35 4.85
CA ILE A 178 -5.62 19.44 4.15
C ILE A 178 -5.58 18.63 2.85
N PHE A 179 -4.52 18.76 2.06
CA PHE A 179 -4.36 17.99 0.83
C PHE A 179 -4.42 16.48 1.09
N CYS A 180 -3.60 15.97 2.02
CA CYS A 180 -3.62 14.56 2.40
C CYS A 180 -5.00 14.12 2.91
N GLY A 181 -5.66 14.96 3.73
CA GLY A 181 -6.99 14.67 4.27
C GLY A 181 -8.05 14.54 3.17
N VAL A 182 -8.07 15.47 2.21
CA VAL A 182 -9.00 15.46 1.07
C VAL A 182 -8.80 14.23 0.20
N GLU A 183 -7.56 13.88 -0.13
CA GLU A 183 -7.23 12.67 -0.90
C GLU A 183 -7.66 11.39 -0.18
N MET A 184 -7.44 11.31 1.14
CA MET A 184 -7.90 10.17 1.96
C MET A 184 -9.42 10.05 2.03
N LEU A 185 -10.13 11.17 2.15
CA LEU A 185 -11.59 11.18 2.13
C LEU A 185 -12.13 10.80 0.75
N GLY A 186 -11.49 11.27 -0.32
CA GLY A 186 -11.81 10.89 -1.70
C GLY A 186 -11.61 9.39 -1.93
N ALA A 187 -10.47 8.85 -1.52
CA ALA A 187 -10.20 7.42 -1.59
C ALA A 187 -11.20 6.57 -0.78
N ALA A 188 -11.59 7.04 0.40
CA ALA A 188 -12.60 6.37 1.22
C ALA A 188 -13.99 6.38 0.55
N ALA A 189 -14.41 7.52 -0.01
CA ALA A 189 -15.67 7.65 -0.74
C ALA A 189 -15.72 6.71 -1.96
N VAL A 190 -14.64 6.68 -2.76
CA VAL A 190 -14.52 5.77 -3.90
C VAL A 190 -14.56 4.30 -3.46
N SER A 191 -13.92 3.96 -2.34
CA SER A 191 -13.95 2.61 -1.77
C SER A 191 -15.36 2.18 -1.35
N VAL A 192 -16.17 3.10 -0.79
CA VAL A 192 -17.58 2.85 -0.46
C VAL A 192 -18.39 2.58 -1.73
N VAL A 193 -18.20 3.37 -2.79
CA VAL A 193 -18.87 3.16 -4.08
C VAL A 193 -18.52 1.80 -4.68
N ILE A 194 -17.23 1.42 -4.68
CA ILE A 194 -16.78 0.10 -5.16
C ILE A 194 -17.47 -1.01 -4.37
N ARG A 195 -17.51 -0.90 -3.03
CA ARG A 195 -18.19 -1.88 -2.18
C ARG A 195 -19.66 -2.02 -2.55
N GLN A 196 -20.37 -0.92 -2.76
CA GLN A 196 -21.78 -0.93 -3.16
C GLN A 196 -21.98 -1.58 -4.54
N MET A 197 -21.11 -1.27 -5.52
CA MET A 197 -21.16 -1.87 -6.85
C MET A 197 -20.90 -3.38 -6.81
N VAL A 198 -19.92 -3.82 -6.03
CA VAL A 198 -19.60 -5.25 -5.87
C VAL A 198 -20.74 -5.99 -5.18
N VAL A 199 -21.35 -5.41 -4.14
CA VAL A 199 -22.53 -5.99 -3.47
C VAL A 199 -23.70 -6.13 -4.45
N ARG A 200 -23.96 -5.10 -5.27
CA ARG A 200 -25.01 -5.15 -6.31
C ARG A 200 -24.73 -6.20 -7.38
N GLN A 201 -23.47 -6.35 -7.81
CA GLN A 201 -23.08 -7.36 -8.79
C GLN A 201 -23.25 -8.78 -8.25
N LYS A 202 -22.84 -9.03 -7.00
CA LYS A 202 -23.02 -10.34 -6.36
C LYS A 202 -24.48 -10.67 -6.06
N GLY A 203 -25.27 -9.70 -5.60
CA GLY A 203 -26.71 -9.89 -5.39
C GLY A 203 -27.48 -10.24 -6.67
N ARG A 204 -26.97 -9.81 -7.83
CA ARG A 204 -27.54 -10.11 -9.15
C ARG A 204 -27.13 -11.49 -9.70
N GLN A 205 -26.17 -12.17 -9.09
CA GLN A 205 -25.75 -13.54 -9.46
C GLN A 205 -26.51 -14.65 -8.69
N ILE A 206 -27.31 -14.30 -7.69
CA ILE A 206 -28.06 -15.23 -6.83
C ILE A 206 -29.56 -15.27 -7.21
N VAL A 207 -29.95 -14.64 -8.33
CA VAL A 207 -31.32 -14.62 -8.86
C VAL A 207 -31.34 -15.25 -10.23
#